data_AF-A0A448N1H6-F1
#
_entry.id   AF-A0A448N1H6-F1
#
_cell.length_a   1.000
_cell.length_b   1.000
_cell.length_c   1.000
_cell.angle_alpha   90.00
_cell.angle_beta   90.00
_cell.angle_gamma   90.00
#
_symmetry.space_group_name_H-M   'P 1'
#
loop_
_entity.id
_entity.type
_entity.pdbx_description
1 polymer ?
#
loop_
_entity_poly.entity_id
_entity_poly.type
_entity_poly.pdbx_seq_one_letter_code
_entity_poly.pdbx_strand_id
1 'polypeptide(L)'
;MNLGEESVIVWWVPRIIMAGGMIMCGWILIFLGRLARTGKYGRDDAAGIRTANTLASEEAWKVGHIRASRAIQVAGVVFYISAAWVVIPYFSYYTASIGFCLIAISAFAVIGYAIFVADRAAAELLREKAEAEEEQDL
;
A
#
# COMPACT_ATOMS: atom_id res chain seq x y z
N MET A 1 27.89 0.41 36.33
CA MET A 1 26.66 0.73 35.59
C MET A 1 27.05 1.80 34.58
N ASN A 2 27.19 1.42 33.31
CA ASN A 2 27.88 2.21 32.27
C ASN A 2 26.82 3.02 31.50
N LEU A 3 26.51 4.23 31.97
CA LEU A 3 25.43 5.07 31.43
C LEU A 3 25.56 5.38 29.93
N GLY A 4 26.75 5.23 29.35
CA GLY A 4 27.00 5.38 27.91
C GLY A 4 26.42 4.24 27.06
N GLU A 5 26.61 2.98 27.45
CA GLU A 5 26.14 1.81 26.69
C GLU A 5 24.62 1.63 26.79
N GLU A 6 24.05 1.90 27.97
CA GLU A 6 22.59 1.84 28.17
C GLU A 6 21.87 2.89 27.31
N SER A 7 22.45 4.08 27.15
CA SER A 7 21.87 5.11 26.27
C SER A 7 21.80 4.63 24.82
N VAL A 8 22.88 4.06 24.29
CA VAL A 8 22.96 3.60 22.90
C VAL A 8 21.94 2.50 22.65
N ILE A 9 21.85 1.50 23.54
CA ILE A 9 20.86 0.42 23.44
C ILE A 9 19.43 0.98 23.45
N VAL A 10 19.12 1.91 24.36
CA VAL A 10 17.80 2.54 24.49
C VAL A 10 17.40 3.30 23.22
N TRP A 11 18.34 3.90 22.48
CA TRP A 11 18.04 4.57 21.20
C TRP A 11 17.88 3.62 20.01
N TRP A 12 18.48 2.43 20.06
CA TRP A 12 18.39 1.44 18.99
C TRP A 12 17.14 0.58 19.04
N VAL A 13 16.66 0.24 20.24
CA VAL A 13 15.41 -0.49 20.44
C VAL A 13 14.22 0.12 19.65
N PRO A 14 13.89 1.42 19.78
CA PRO A 14 12.78 2.03 19.05
C PRO A 14 13.01 2.05 17.53
N ARG A 15 14.25 2.21 17.06
CA ARG A 15 14.57 2.17 15.63
C ARG A 15 14.29 0.79 15.03
N ILE A 16 14.68 -0.27 15.75
CA ILE A 16 14.44 -1.65 15.33
C ILE A 16 12.94 -1.94 15.31
N ILE A 17 12.20 -1.49 16.34
CA ILE A 17 10.74 -1.66 16.39
C ILE A 17 10.06 -0.95 15.21
N MET A 18 10.43 0.31 14.94
CA MET A 18 9.90 1.08 13.80
C MET A 18 10.22 0.40 12.47
N ALA A 19 11.46 -0.04 12.27
CA ALA A 19 11.88 -0.73 11.05
C ALA A 19 11.13 -2.05 10.87
N GLY A 20 11.01 -2.86 11.92
CA GLY A 20 10.28 -4.12 11.91
C GLY A 20 8.81 -3.94 11.54
N GLY A 21 8.15 -2.93 12.11
CA GLY A 21 6.77 -2.59 11.77
C GLY A 21 6.60 -2.22 10.31
N MET A 22 7.48 -1.40 9.75
CA MET A 22 7.41 -1.03 8.33
C MET A 22 7.74 -2.20 7.40
N ILE A 23 8.67 -3.07 7.78
CA ILE A 23 8.95 -4.30 7.02
C ILE A 23 7.72 -5.19 6.96
N MET A 24 7.02 -5.37 8.08
CA MET A 24 5.78 -6.14 8.14
C MET A 24 4.69 -5.51 7.25
N CYS A 25 4.46 -4.19 7.36
CA CYS A 25 3.50 -3.48 6.52
C CYS A 25 3.85 -3.58 5.02
N GLY A 26 5.12 -3.37 4.67
CA GLY A 26 5.60 -3.46 3.30
C GLY A 26 5.42 -4.85 2.70
N TRP A 27 5.72 -5.89 3.49
CA TRP A 27 5.52 -7.28 3.10
C TRP A 27 4.04 -7.59 2.82
N ILE A 28 3.14 -7.18 3.72
CA ILE A 28 1.69 -7.37 3.57
C ILE A 28 1.20 -6.70 2.28
N LEU A 29 1.60 -5.45 2.02
CA LEU A 29 1.17 -4.75 0.80
C LEU A 29 1.68 -5.42 -0.48
N ILE A 30 2.95 -5.86 -0.50
CA ILE A 30 3.48 -6.58 -1.67
C ILE A 30 2.74 -7.90 -1.86
N PHE A 31 2.44 -8.63 -0.78
CA PHE A 31 1.67 -9.86 -0.83
C PHE A 31 0.26 -9.63 -1.36
N LEU A 32 -0.47 -8.64 -0.83
CA LEU A 32 -1.81 -8.28 -1.29
C LEU A 32 -1.81 -7.82 -2.76
N GLY A 33 -0.82 -7.01 -3.16
CA GLY A 33 -0.67 -6.60 -4.55
C GLY A 33 -0.39 -7.77 -5.49
N ARG A 34 0.35 -8.80 -5.06
CA ARG A 34 0.53 -10.03 -5.85
C ARG A 34 -0.76 -10.83 -5.94
N LEU A 35 -1.49 -10.95 -4.82
CA LEU A 35 -2.76 -11.67 -4.78
C LEU A 35 -3.80 -11.02 -5.69
N ALA A 36 -3.89 -9.68 -5.68
CA ALA A 36 -4.75 -8.90 -6.57
C ALA A 36 -4.48 -9.17 -8.06
N ARG A 37 -3.21 -9.42 -8.45
CA ARG A 37 -2.88 -9.77 -9.85
C ARG A 37 -3.36 -11.15 -10.27
N THR A 38 -3.58 -12.07 -9.33
CA THR A 38 -4.05 -13.42 -9.66
C THR A 38 -5.53 -13.46 -10.02
N GLY A 39 -6.27 -12.37 -9.78
CA GLY A 39 -7.72 -12.29 -10.05
C GLY A 39 -8.58 -13.23 -9.21
N LYS A 40 -7.98 -13.97 -8.26
CA LYS A 40 -8.65 -14.87 -7.31
C LYS A 40 -9.17 -14.17 -6.05
N TYR A 41 -9.03 -12.84 -5.99
CA TYR A 41 -9.48 -12.03 -4.88
C TYR A 41 -10.99 -11.86 -4.97
N GLY A 42 -11.73 -12.52 -4.08
CA GLY A 42 -13.19 -12.48 -4.08
C GLY A 42 -13.70 -11.16 -3.51
N ARG A 43 -14.86 -10.68 -3.97
CA ARG A 43 -15.51 -9.49 -3.38
C ARG A 43 -15.91 -9.69 -1.92
N ASP A 44 -16.10 -10.94 -1.52
CA ASP A 44 -16.43 -11.35 -0.14
C ASP A 44 -15.22 -11.39 0.79
N ASP A 45 -14.00 -11.16 0.29
CA ASP A 45 -12.82 -11.05 1.14
C ASP A 45 -12.89 -9.77 2.01
N ALA A 46 -12.54 -9.91 3.29
CA ALA A 46 -12.64 -8.82 4.28
C ALA A 46 -11.70 -7.63 3.99
N ALA A 47 -10.71 -7.81 3.12
CA ALA A 47 -9.76 -6.79 2.72
C ALA A 47 -9.96 -6.41 1.23
N GLY A 48 -9.77 -5.14 0.88
CA GLY A 48 -9.90 -4.67 -0.50
C GLY A 48 -10.28 -3.19 -0.60
N ILE A 49 -10.13 -2.62 -1.81
CA ILE A 49 -10.51 -1.25 -2.14
C ILE A 49 -12.02 -1.23 -2.43
N ARG A 50 -12.78 -0.81 -1.43
CA ARG A 50 -14.25 -0.71 -1.49
C ARG A 50 -14.65 0.71 -1.90
N THR A 51 -14.91 0.88 -3.19
CA THR A 51 -15.44 2.11 -3.79
C THR A 51 -16.81 1.81 -4.40
N ALA A 52 -17.62 2.83 -4.69
CA ALA A 52 -18.93 2.63 -5.33
C ALA A 52 -18.79 1.86 -6.65
N ASN A 53 -17.77 2.17 -7.45
CA ASN A 53 -17.53 1.53 -8.74
C ASN A 53 -16.96 0.12 -8.60
N THR A 54 -16.00 -0.12 -7.69
CA THR A 54 -15.45 -1.48 -7.50
C THR A 54 -16.44 -2.46 -6.89
N LEU A 55 -17.48 -1.99 -6.21
CA LEU A 55 -18.54 -2.83 -5.64
C LEU A 55 -19.70 -3.10 -6.61
N ALA A 56 -19.79 -2.39 -7.72
CA ALA A 56 -20.90 -2.50 -8.67
C ALA A 56 -20.98 -3.87 -9.36
N SER A 57 -19.84 -4.53 -9.60
CA SER A 57 -19.79 -5.89 -10.16
C SER A 57 -18.52 -6.64 -9.76
N GLU A 58 -18.55 -7.98 -9.81
CA GLU A 58 -17.37 -8.83 -9.58
C GLU A 58 -16.24 -8.55 -10.59
N GLU A 59 -16.60 -8.19 -11.82
CA GLU A 59 -15.63 -7.83 -12.85
C GLU A 59 -15.00 -6.46 -12.57
N ALA A 60 -15.80 -5.47 -12.16
CA ALA A 60 -15.31 -4.16 -11.74
C ALA A 60 -14.38 -4.27 -10.51
N TRP A 61 -14.72 -5.16 -9.57
CA TRP A 61 -13.85 -5.51 -8.45
C TRP A 61 -12.49 -6.03 -8.93
N LYS A 62 -12.48 -7.05 -9.80
CA LYS A 62 -11.23 -7.65 -10.31
C LYS A 62 -10.39 -6.66 -11.10
N VAL A 63 -10.99 -5.93 -12.04
CA VAL A 63 -10.27 -4.97 -12.89
C VAL A 63 -9.66 -3.86 -12.05
N GLY A 64 -10.43 -3.28 -11.11
CA GLY A 64 -9.93 -2.25 -10.20
C GLY A 64 -8.73 -2.73 -9.36
N HIS A 65 -8.81 -3.93 -8.78
CA HIS A 65 -7.75 -4.50 -7.96
C HIS A 65 -6.51 -4.91 -8.78
N ILE A 66 -6.68 -5.46 -9.98
CA ILE A 66 -5.57 -5.77 -10.89
C ILE A 66 -4.84 -4.48 -11.27
N ARG A 67 -5.57 -3.41 -11.59
CA ARG A 67 -4.99 -2.11 -11.97
C ARG A 67 -4.24 -1.46 -10.80
N ALA A 68 -4.82 -1.49 -9.61
CA ALA A 68 -4.22 -0.94 -8.39
C ALA A 68 -3.04 -1.78 -7.84
N SER A 69 -2.91 -3.04 -8.24
CA SER A 69 -1.91 -3.97 -7.74
C SER A 69 -0.47 -3.44 -7.78
N ARG A 70 -0.12 -2.72 -8.86
CA ARG A 70 1.23 -2.16 -9.03
C ARG A 70 1.47 -1.01 -8.05
N ALA A 71 0.49 -0.13 -7.88
CA ALA A 71 0.60 0.99 -6.94
C ALA A 71 0.70 0.49 -5.49
N ILE A 72 -0.08 -0.53 -5.12
CA ILE A 72 0.01 -1.17 -3.79
C ILE A 72 1.39 -1.80 -3.55
N GLN A 73 1.96 -2.48 -4.55
CA GLN A 73 3.33 -3.02 -4.45
C GLN A 73 4.38 -1.91 -4.29
N VAL A 74 4.24 -0.79 -5.02
CA VAL A 74 5.12 0.38 -4.87
C VAL A 74 5.02 0.96 -3.46
N ALA A 75 3.82 1.10 -2.90
CA ALA A 75 3.65 1.53 -1.51
C ALA A 75 4.37 0.58 -0.52
N GLY A 76 4.33 -0.72 -0.77
CA GLY A 76 5.08 -1.69 0.03
C GLY A 76 6.59 -1.52 -0.06
N VAL A 77 7.14 -1.22 -1.24
CA VAL A 77 8.57 -0.88 -1.40
C VAL A 77 8.93 0.41 -0.67
N VAL A 78 8.06 1.42 -0.69
CA VAL A 78 8.29 2.69 0.02
C VAL A 78 8.37 2.45 1.54
N PHE A 79 7.58 1.52 2.09
CA PHE A 79 7.72 1.12 3.49
C PHE A 79 9.07 0.46 3.79
N TYR A 80 9.61 -0.37 2.89
CA TYR A 80 10.98 -0.90 3.05
C TYR A 80 12.04 0.20 3.00
N ILE A 81 11.86 1.22 2.16
CA ILE A 81 12.76 2.38 2.13
C ILE A 81 12.70 3.14 3.47
N SER A 82 11.50 3.31 4.05
CA SER A 82 11.35 3.93 5.37
C SER A 82 12.04 3.12 6.48
N ALA A 83 11.89 1.80 6.44
CA ALA A 83 12.59 0.89 7.36
C ALA A 83 14.11 0.97 7.23
N ALA A 84 14.62 1.00 5.99
CA ALA A 84 16.05 1.14 5.72
C ALA A 84 16.58 2.50 6.20
N TRP A 85 15.81 3.58 6.04
CA TRP A 85 16.19 4.92 6.48
C TRP A 85 16.44 5.00 7.99
N VAL A 86 15.52 4.46 8.80
CA VAL A 86 15.58 4.61 10.27
C VAL A 86 16.71 3.82 10.92
N VAL A 87 17.22 2.77 10.26
CA VAL A 87 18.31 1.93 10.77
C VAL A 87 19.71 2.41 10.40
N ILE A 88 19.83 3.44 9.54
CA ILE A 88 21.14 3.98 9.16
C ILE A 88 21.80 4.63 10.40
N PRO A 89 22.97 4.14 10.85
CA PRO A 89 23.63 4.60 12.08
C PRO A 89 24.24 6.01 11.97
N TYR A 90 24.22 6.59 10.77
CA TYR A 90 24.78 7.91 10.48
C TYR A 90 23.89 9.07 10.98
N PHE A 91 22.57 8.86 11.05
CA PHE A 91 21.64 9.94 11.39
C PHE A 91 21.37 10.03 12.90
N SER A 92 21.24 11.27 13.40
CA SER A 92 20.69 11.51 14.74
C SER A 92 19.29 10.90 14.87
N TYR A 93 18.86 10.57 16.09
CA TYR A 93 17.53 10.00 16.33
C TYR A 93 16.41 10.88 15.76
N TYR A 94 16.53 12.21 15.91
CA TYR A 94 15.55 13.17 15.38
C TYR A 94 15.53 13.16 13.85
N THR A 95 16.69 13.21 13.20
CA THR A 95 16.80 13.20 11.74
C THR A 95 16.28 11.89 11.13
N ALA A 96 16.63 10.75 11.75
CA ALA A 96 16.13 9.43 11.34
C ALA A 96 14.60 9.36 11.46
N SER A 97 14.04 9.81 12.59
CA SER A 97 12.59 9.81 12.84
C SER A 97 11.81 10.71 11.88
N ILE A 98 12.29 11.92 11.59
CA ILE A 98 11.63 12.83 10.64
C ILE A 98 11.60 12.22 9.24
N GLY A 99 12.74 11.72 8.75
CA GLY A 99 12.79 11.10 7.42
C GLY A 99 11.94 9.84 7.33
N PHE A 100 11.93 9.01 8.38
CA PHE A 100 11.03 7.86 8.51
C PHE A 100 9.55 8.27 8.33
N CYS A 101 9.10 9.30 9.05
CA CYS A 101 7.73 9.80 8.96
C CYS A 101 7.41 10.34 7.57
N LEU A 102 8.30 11.12 6.96
CA LEU A 102 8.08 11.67 5.62
C LEU A 102 7.98 10.58 4.55
N ILE A 103 8.85 9.57 4.60
CA ILE A 103 8.80 8.44 3.67
C ILE A 103 7.52 7.62 3.91
N ALA A 104 7.14 7.38 5.18
CA ALA A 104 5.89 6.69 5.50
C ALA A 104 4.65 7.44 4.99
N ILE A 105 4.60 8.77 5.14
CA ILE A 105 3.51 9.62 4.58
C ILE A 105 3.44 9.48 3.06
N SER A 106 4.58 9.43 2.38
CA SER A 106 4.60 9.20 0.93
C SER A 106 4.03 7.84 0.54
N ALA A 107 4.22 6.79 1.35
CA ALA A 107 3.59 5.48 1.12
C ALA A 107 2.07 5.58 1.20
N PHE A 108 1.52 6.33 2.17
CA PHE A 108 0.08 6.58 2.26
C PHE A 108 -0.47 7.35 1.05
N ALA A 109 0.29 8.32 0.52
CA ALA A 109 -0.09 9.00 -0.72
C ALA A 109 -0.16 8.04 -1.92
N VAL A 110 0.79 7.08 -2.02
CA VAL A 110 0.76 6.04 -3.06
C VAL A 110 -0.43 5.10 -2.89
N ILE A 111 -0.80 4.75 -1.65
CA ILE A 111 -2.02 3.96 -1.37
C ILE A 111 -3.27 4.74 -1.80
N GLY A 112 -3.36 6.04 -1.48
CA GLY A 112 -4.45 6.90 -1.95
C GLY A 112 -4.54 6.94 -3.48
N TYR A 113 -3.40 7.03 -4.16
CA TYR A 113 -3.34 6.93 -5.61
C TYR A 113 -3.82 5.55 -6.13
N ALA A 114 -3.49 4.46 -5.43
CA ALA A 114 -3.97 3.13 -5.78
C ALA A 114 -5.51 3.03 -5.71
N ILE A 115 -6.12 3.68 -4.70
CA ILE A 115 -7.58 3.76 -4.56
C ILE A 115 -8.19 4.49 -5.77
N PHE A 116 -7.63 5.65 -6.13
CA PHE A 116 -8.08 6.41 -7.29
C PHE A 116 -7.97 5.62 -8.60
N VAL A 117 -6.86 4.90 -8.80
CA VAL A 117 -6.67 4.04 -9.99
C VAL A 117 -7.65 2.88 -10.02
N ALA A 118 -7.96 2.26 -8.88
CA ALA A 118 -8.95 1.19 -8.80
C ALA A 118 -10.35 1.70 -9.17
N ASP A 119 -10.75 2.83 -8.60
CA ASP A 119 -12.06 3.44 -8.83
C ASP A 119 -12.25 3.82 -10.31
N ARG A 120 -11.25 4.49 -10.88
CA ARG A 120 -11.27 4.88 -12.30
C ARG A 120 -11.36 3.67 -13.24
N ALA A 121 -10.56 2.63 -12.98
CA ALA A 121 -10.58 1.43 -13.82
C ALA A 121 -11.91 0.67 -13.73
N ALA A 122 -12.55 0.66 -12.56
CA ALA A 122 -13.89 0.12 -12.39
C ALA A 122 -14.95 0.96 -13.12
N ALA A 123 -14.86 2.29 -13.05
CA ALA A 123 -15.79 3.19 -13.74
C ALA A 123 -15.69 3.08 -15.27
N GLU A 124 -14.47 2.96 -15.82
CA GLU A 124 -14.25 2.76 -17.26
C GLU A 124 -14.92 1.46 -17.75
N LEU A 125 -14.77 0.35 -17.01
CA LEU A 125 -15.42 -0.92 -17.35
C LEU A 125 -16.94 -0.84 -17.32
N LEU A 126 -17.51 -0.18 -16.30
CA LEU A 126 -18.97 -0.06 -16.18
C LEU A 126 -19.58 0.78 -17.32
N ARG A 127 -18.86 1.79 -17.78
CA ARG A 127 -19.28 2.61 -18.94
C ARG A 127 -19.26 1.82 -20.23
N GLU A 128 -18.17 1.09 -20.50
CA GLU A 128 -18.05 0.24 -21.68
C GLU A 128 -19.18 -0.79 -21.76
N LYS A 129 -19.58 -1.36 -20.62
CA LYS A 129 -20.72 -2.28 -20.54
C LYS A 129 -22.06 -1.61 -20.84
N ALA A 130 -22.30 -0.42 -20.30
CA ALA A 130 -23.53 0.32 -20.55
C ALA A 130 -23.67 0.70 -22.04
N GLU A 131 -22.58 1.14 -22.66
CA GLU A 131 -22.55 1.48 -24.10
C GLU A 131 -22.78 0.24 -24.98
N ALA A 132 -22.21 -0.90 -24.62
CA ALA A 132 -22.42 -2.16 -25.34
C ALA A 132 -23.85 -2.71 -25.22
N GLU A 133 -24.52 -2.48 -24.09
CA GLU A 133 -25.94 -2.82 -23.91
C GLU A 133 -26.83 -1.91 -24.77
N GLU A 134 -26.55 -0.60 -24.83
CA GLU A 134 -27.28 0.34 -25.70
C GLU A 134 -27.14 0.01 -27.19
N GLU A 135 -25.96 -0.42 -27.65
CA GLU A 135 -25.74 -0.80 -29.06
C GLU A 135 -26.45 -2.11 -29.43
N GLN A 136 -26.65 -3.04 -28.49
CA GLN A 136 -27.37 -4.29 -28.73
C GLN A 136 -28.89 -4.11 -28.79
N ASP A 137 -29.42 -3.05 -28.18
CA ASP A 137 -30.85 -2.73 -28.14
C ASP A 137 -31.32 -1.91 -29.37
N LEU A 138 -30.40 -1.51 -30.26
CA LEU A 138 -30.65 -0.77 -31.51
C LEU A 138 -30.72 -1.69 -32.75
#